data_AF-K1ZVB2-F1
#
_entry.id   AF-K1ZVB2-F1
#
_cell.length_a   1.000
_cell.length_b   1.000
_cell.length_c   1.000
_cell.angle_alpha   90.00
_cell.angle_beta   90.00
_cell.angle_gamma   90.00
#
_symmetry.space_group_name_H-M   'P 1'
#
loop_
_entity.id
_entity.type
_entity.pdbx_description
1 polymer ?
#
loop_
_entity_poly.entity_id
_entity_poly.type
_entity_poly.pdbx_seq_one_letter_code
_entity_poly.pdbx_strand_id
1 'polypeptide(L)'
;MDFPKTELYGLTSQMRRSAISMPSNIAEGLFRSTKCEVARHFTIARGSAGELLTQLMIAYGLEYISVVDSRKLQKKALEIIKMLTASIKTLSS
;
A
#
# COMPACT_ATOMS: atom_id res chain seq x y z
N MET A 1 6.77 13.40 -9.48
CA MET A 1 7.52 12.88 -8.33
C MET A 1 8.93 12.75 -8.81
N ASP A 2 9.81 13.60 -8.30
CA ASP A 2 11.14 13.78 -8.88
C ASP A 2 12.14 13.16 -7.91
N PHE A 3 12.15 11.82 -7.92
CA PHE A 3 13.12 11.06 -7.14
C PHE A 3 14.51 11.19 -7.79
N PRO A 4 15.58 11.35 -6.99
CA PRO A 4 16.92 11.32 -7.52
C PRO A 4 17.21 9.93 -8.14
N LYS A 5 18.00 9.89 -9.22
CA LYS A 5 18.34 8.63 -9.91
C LYS A 5 18.99 7.60 -8.98
N THR A 6 19.67 8.05 -7.93
CA THR A 6 20.28 7.21 -6.89
C THR A 6 19.25 6.38 -6.11
N GLU A 7 17.99 6.83 -6.03
CA GLU A 7 16.91 6.14 -5.32
C GLU A 7 16.10 5.18 -6.19
N LEU A 8 16.53 4.97 -7.45
CA LEU A 8 15.82 4.09 -8.38
C LEU A 8 15.69 2.67 -7.83
N TYR A 9 16.77 2.13 -7.27
CA TYR A 9 16.81 0.80 -6.66
C TYR A 9 16.52 0.81 -5.15
N GLY A 10 16.53 1.99 -4.53
CA GLY A 10 16.18 2.22 -3.12
C GLY A 10 14.68 2.45 -2.95
N LEU A 11 14.33 3.65 -2.49
CA LEU A 11 12.96 3.98 -2.10
C LEU A 11 11.95 3.86 -3.26
N THR A 12 12.35 4.24 -4.48
CA THR A 12 11.46 4.17 -5.65
C THR A 12 11.04 2.74 -5.96
N SER A 13 11.98 1.80 -5.94
CA SER A 13 11.71 0.38 -6.19
C SER A 13 10.81 -0.22 -5.10
N GLN A 14 11.08 0.11 -3.83
CA GLN A 14 10.25 -0.37 -2.72
C GLN A 14 8.82 0.16 -2.81
N MET A 15 8.64 1.46 -3.06
CA MET A 15 7.32 2.07 -3.24
C MET A 15 6.53 1.45 -4.39
N ARG A 16 7.18 1.19 -5.53
CA ARG A 16 6.54 0.51 -6.66
C ARG A 16 6.10 -0.90 -6.29
N ARG A 17 6.93 -1.67 -5.58
CA ARG A 17 6.58 -3.02 -5.13
C ARG A 17 5.41 -3.02 -4.14
N SER A 18 5.43 -2.15 -3.13
CA SER A 18 4.31 -2.03 -2.18
C SER A 18 3.02 -1.59 -2.90
N ALA A 19 3.12 -0.65 -3.84
CA ALA A 19 1.99 -0.19 -4.65
C ALA A 19 1.38 -1.29 -5.54
N ILE A 20 2.22 -2.10 -6.20
CA ILE A 20 1.77 -3.22 -7.06
C ILE A 20 1.26 -4.40 -6.23
N SER A 21 1.88 -4.67 -5.07
CA SER A 21 1.51 -5.77 -4.18
C SER A 21 0.07 -5.65 -3.66
N MET A 22 -0.42 -4.43 -3.41
CA MET A 22 -1.80 -4.19 -2.95
C MET A 22 -2.87 -4.80 -3.88
N PRO A 23 -3.03 -4.34 -5.14
CA PRO A 23 -4.02 -4.91 -6.04
C PRO A 23 -3.75 -6.37 -6.39
N SER A 24 -2.48 -6.79 -6.48
CA SER A 24 -2.14 -8.19 -6.74
C SER A 24 -2.65 -9.12 -5.63
N ASN A 25 -2.45 -8.76 -4.36
CA ASN A 25 -2.96 -9.56 -3.25
C ASN A 25 -4.49 -9.51 -3.14
N ILE A 26 -5.13 -8.37 -3.42
CA ILE A 26 -6.59 -8.29 -3.46
C ILE A 26 -7.13 -9.25 -4.53
N ALA A 27 -6.60 -9.19 -5.75
CA ALA A 27 -7.01 -10.06 -6.84
C ALA A 27 -6.77 -11.54 -6.49
N GLU A 28 -5.58 -11.88 -6.02
CA GLU A 28 -5.25 -13.26 -5.64
C GLU A 28 -6.18 -13.79 -4.54
N GLY A 29 -6.49 -12.97 -3.54
CA GLY A 29 -7.43 -13.32 -2.47
C GLY A 29 -8.84 -13.58 -2.97
N LEU A 30 -9.33 -12.81 -3.93
CA LEU A 30 -10.68 -12.98 -4.51
C LEU A 30 -10.85 -14.30 -5.26
N PHE A 31 -9.76 -14.91 -5.74
CA PHE A 31 -9.78 -16.22 -6.40
C PHE A 31 -9.52 -17.40 -5.45
N ARG A 32 -9.49 -17.19 -4.13
CA ARG A 32 -9.34 -18.27 -3.14
C ARG A 32 -10.67 -18.87 -2.73
N SER A 33 -10.64 -20.14 -2.31
CA SER A 33 -11.84 -20.94 -2.04
C SER A 33 -12.50 -20.63 -0.70
N THR A 34 -11.76 -20.08 0.27
CA THR A 34 -12.27 -19.84 1.61
C THR A 34 -12.17 -18.37 2.02
N LYS A 35 -13.13 -17.90 2.83
CA LYS A 35 -13.09 -16.56 3.44
C LYS A 35 -11.79 -16.32 4.23
N CYS A 36 -11.28 -17.36 4.90
CA CYS A 36 -10.02 -17.30 5.65
C CYS A 36 -8.83 -16.95 4.73
N GLU A 37 -8.71 -17.61 3.59
CA GLU A 37 -7.66 -17.31 2.61
C GLU A 37 -7.83 -15.92 1.99
N VAL A 38 -9.06 -15.51 1.68
CA VAL A 38 -9.34 -14.15 1.19
C VAL A 38 -8.88 -13.12 2.23
N ALA A 39 -9.24 -13.31 3.51
CA ALA A 39 -8.84 -12.43 4.59
C ALA A 39 -7.32 -12.37 4.79
N ARG A 40 -6.62 -13.50 4.61
CA ARG A 40 -5.15 -13.57 4.64
C ARG A 40 -4.53 -12.69 3.56
N HIS A 41 -4.99 -12.81 2.31
CA HIS A 41 -4.49 -11.99 1.21
C HIS A 41 -4.83 -10.50 1.40
N PHE A 42 -6.03 -10.18 1.88
CA PHE A 42 -6.41 -8.79 2.17
C PHE A 42 -5.56 -8.21 3.32
N THR A 43 -5.16 -9.04 4.30
CA THR A 43 -4.23 -8.65 5.36
C THR A 43 -2.85 -8.32 4.79
N ILE A 44 -2.35 -9.10 3.83
CA ILE A 44 -1.08 -8.80 3.13
C ILE A 44 -1.20 -7.49 2.35
N ALA A 45 -2.28 -7.29 1.58
CA ALA A 45 -2.53 -6.05 0.86
C ALA A 45 -2.56 -4.83 1.82
N ARG A 46 -3.17 -4.99 2.99
CA ARG A 46 -3.21 -3.93 4.02
C ARG A 46 -1.82 -3.62 4.56
N GLY A 47 -0.98 -4.63 4.75
CA GLY A 47 0.44 -4.47 5.10
C GLY A 47 1.19 -3.64 4.06
N SER A 48 1.07 -4.00 2.77
CA SER A 48 1.70 -3.25 1.68
C SER A 48 1.19 -1.80 1.58
N ALA A 49 -0.09 -1.54 1.89
CA ALA A 49 -0.62 -0.18 1.98
C ALA A 49 0.01 0.63 3.12
N GLY A 50 0.23 -0.01 4.28
CA GLY A 50 0.92 0.59 5.43
C GLY A 50 2.40 0.89 5.14
N GLU A 51 3.11 -0.02 4.47
CA GLU A 51 4.47 0.21 4.01
C GLU A 51 4.56 1.41 3.06
N LEU A 52 3.68 1.48 2.06
CA LEU A 52 3.66 2.59 1.12
C LEU A 52 3.36 3.92 1.83
N LEU A 53 2.45 3.92 2.81
CA LEU A 53 2.18 5.11 3.63
C LEU A 53 3.44 5.60 4.34
N THR A 54 4.19 4.70 4.99
CA THR A 54 5.47 5.03 5.64
C THR A 54 6.50 5.53 4.64
N GLN A 55 6.64 4.88 3.49
CA GLN A 55 7.58 5.30 2.45
C GLN A 55 7.22 6.68 1.86
N LEU A 56 5.94 7.02 1.74
CA LEU A 56 5.49 8.36 1.35
C LEU A 56 5.86 9.43 2.39
N MET A 57 5.77 9.10 3.69
CA MET A 57 6.23 9.99 4.76
C MET A 57 7.74 10.22 4.69
N ILE A 58 8.52 9.15 4.45
CA ILE A 58 9.98 9.23 4.27
C ILE A 58 10.33 10.05 3.02
N ALA A 59 9.71 9.76 1.89
CA ALA A 59 9.94 10.50 0.64
C ALA A 59 9.66 11.99 0.80
N TYR A 60 8.64 12.36 1.58
CA TYR A 60 8.37 13.75 1.91
C TYR A 60 9.42 14.35 2.85
N GLY A 61 9.83 13.62 3.89
CA GLY A 61 10.88 14.08 4.82
C GLY A 61 12.25 14.25 4.16
N LEU A 62 12.52 13.53 3.07
CA LEU A 62 13.70 13.68 2.22
C LEU A 62 13.51 14.70 1.08
N GLU A 63 12.38 15.40 1.04
CA GLU A 63 12.03 16.41 0.04
C GLU A 63 11.95 15.87 -1.42
N TYR A 64 11.78 14.55 -1.61
CA TYR A 64 11.64 13.93 -2.93
C TYR A 64 10.27 14.12 -3.58
N ILE A 65 9.26 14.49 -2.77
CA ILE A 65 7.90 14.77 -3.22
C ILE A 65 7.36 16.04 -2.58
N SER A 66 6.51 16.74 -3.33
CA SER A 66 5.85 17.95 -2.83
C SER A 66 4.91 17.63 -1.67
N VAL A 67 4.68 18.61 -0.80
CA VAL A 67 3.71 18.45 0.30
C VAL A 67 2.28 18.19 -0.21
N VAL A 68 1.94 18.73 -1.39
CA VAL A 68 0.64 18.51 -2.03
C VAL A 68 0.49 17.06 -2.47
N ASP A 69 1.50 16.51 -3.15
CA ASP A 69 1.50 15.11 -3.58
C ASP A 69 1.55 14.16 -2.40
N SER A 70 2.42 14.44 -1.42
CA SER A 70 2.53 13.68 -0.18
C SER A 70 1.18 13.54 0.52
N ARG A 71 0.50 14.67 0.81
CA ARG A 71 -0.83 14.65 1.45
C ARG A 71 -1.85 13.88 0.62
N LYS A 72 -1.89 14.10 -0.69
CA LYS A 72 -2.82 13.41 -1.60
C LYS A 72 -2.62 11.89 -1.57
N LEU A 73 -1.38 11.44 -1.65
CA LEU A 73 -1.04 10.01 -1.71
C LEU A 73 -1.22 9.32 -0.36
N GLN A 74 -0.81 9.96 0.74
CA GLN A 74 -1.03 9.44 2.09
C GLN A 74 -2.52 9.29 2.39
N LYS A 75 -3.35 10.26 1.99
CA LYS A 75 -4.81 10.16 2.13
C LYS A 75 -5.38 8.94 1.41
N LYS A 76 -4.93 8.69 0.17
CA LYS A 76 -5.35 7.51 -0.61
C LYS A 76 -4.89 6.20 0.05
N ALA A 77 -3.65 6.13 0.51
CA ALA A 77 -3.14 4.95 1.20
C ALA A 77 -3.95 4.65 2.49
N LEU A 78 -4.26 5.68 3.28
CA LEU A 78 -5.12 5.56 4.47
C LEU A 78 -6.53 5.10 4.13
N GLU A 79 -7.12 5.57 3.04
CA GLU A 79 -8.43 5.12 2.57
C GLU A 79 -8.42 3.62 2.22
N ILE A 80 -7.40 3.16 1.48
CA ILE A 80 -7.22 1.74 1.16
C ILE A 80 -7.06 0.90 2.43
N ILE A 81 -6.27 1.35 3.41
CA ILE A 81 -6.09 0.66 4.70
C ILE A 81 -7.43 0.52 5.43
N LYS A 82 -8.26 1.58 5.44
CA LYS A 82 -9.60 1.56 6.07
C LYS A 82 -10.52 0.56 5.35
N MET A 83 -10.57 0.61 4.02
CA MET A 83 -11.38 -0.31 3.21
C MET A 83 -10.98 -1.77 3.48
N LEU A 84 -9.69 -2.08 3.40
CA LEU A 84 -9.19 -3.43 3.66
C LEU A 84 -9.47 -3.89 5.08
N THR A 85 -9.33 -3.01 6.08
CA THR A 85 -9.65 -3.34 7.48
C THR A 85 -11.13 -3.70 7.66
N ALA A 86 -12.04 -2.94 7.03
CA ALA A 86 -13.46 -3.27 7.05
C ALA A 86 -13.75 -4.60 6.35
N SER A 87 -13.17 -4.84 5.18
CA SER A 87 -13.34 -6.10 4.43
C SER A 87 -12.81 -7.32 5.20
N ILE A 88 -11.62 -7.22 5.82
CA ILE A 88 -11.05 -8.30 6.65
C ILE A 88 -11.99 -8.62 7.81
N LYS A 89 -12.51 -7.60 8.51
CA LYS A 89 -13.45 -7.80 9.61
C LYS A 89 -14.69 -8.57 9.15
N THR A 90 -15.27 -8.22 8.01
CA THR A 90 -16.44 -8.90 7.44
C THR A 90 -16.14 -10.35 7.03
N LEU A 91 -14.92 -10.64 6.56
CA LEU A 91 -14.52 -11.99 6.16
C LEU A 91 -14.20 -12.90 7.34
N SER A 92 -13.78 -12.33 8.47
CA SER A 92 -13.45 -13.03 9.72
C SER A 92 -14.64 -13.12 10.70
N SER A 93 -15.80 -12.59 10.33
CA SER A 93 -17.08 -12.74 11.04
C SER A 93 -17.90 -13.88 10.45
#